data_AF-A0A3Q3IY97-F1
#
_entry.id   AF-A0A3Q3IY97-F1
#
_cell.length_a   1.000
_cell.length_b   1.000
_cell.length_c   1.000
_cell.angle_alpha   90.00
_cell.angle_beta   90.00
_cell.angle_gamma   90.00
#
_symmetry.space_group_name_H-M   'P 1'
#
loop_
_entity.id
_entity.type
_entity.pdbx_description
1 polymer ?
#
loop_
_entity_poly.entity_id
_entity_poly.type
_entity_poly.pdbx_seq_one_letter_code
_entity_poly.pdbx_strand_id
1 'polypeptide(L)'
;MKFDNILSEINGFGKFQIKLVLIQILSRITLPCHFLLNNFMAAVPSHHCDISALDNGDLFGNLTLDQKLAVGIPAEQDGTLSSCQMFSVPQYQYLSGSNSSEDAFTVQCRNGWVYDNSTFKSTVATEVSVIH
;
A
#
# COMPACT_ATOMS: atom_id res chain seq x y z
N MET A 1 -29.92 48.93 -30.31
CA MET A 1 -30.27 47.49 -30.42
C MET A 1 -29.85 46.80 -29.13
N LYS A 2 -30.67 45.87 -28.59
CA LYS A 2 -30.32 45.08 -27.40
C LYS A 2 -29.40 43.92 -27.80
N PHE A 3 -28.44 43.59 -26.94
CA PHE A 3 -27.43 42.55 -27.17
C PHE A 3 -28.05 41.17 -27.46
N ASP A 4 -29.18 40.86 -26.81
CA ASP A 4 -29.92 39.60 -27.00
C ASP A 4 -30.41 39.39 -28.44
N ASN A 5 -30.75 40.46 -29.16
CA ASN A 5 -31.21 40.37 -30.55
C ASN A 5 -30.06 39.97 -31.49
N ILE A 6 -28.85 40.47 -31.24
CA ILE A 6 -27.64 40.11 -32.01
C ILE A 6 -27.27 38.66 -31.72
N LEU A 7 -27.38 38.22 -30.46
CA LEU A 7 -27.10 36.83 -30.06
C LEU A 7 -28.06 35.84 -30.74
N SER A 8 -29.35 36.18 -30.81
CA SER A 8 -30.37 35.42 -31.53
C SER A 8 -30.04 35.28 -33.02
N GLU A 9 -29.50 36.32 -33.64
CA GLU A 9 -29.21 36.39 -35.08
C GLU A 9 -27.98 35.56 -35.47
N ILE A 10 -27.01 35.41 -34.57
CA ILE A 10 -25.80 34.57 -34.76
C ILE A 10 -25.97 33.13 -34.22
N ASN A 11 -27.20 32.67 -34.01
CA ASN A 11 -27.55 31.32 -33.54
C ASN A 11 -27.16 31.03 -32.06
N GLY A 12 -26.97 32.08 -31.26
CA GLY A 12 -26.74 32.02 -29.82
C GLY A 12 -25.61 31.08 -29.40
N PHE A 13 -25.88 30.24 -28.39
CA PHE A 13 -24.97 29.18 -27.97
C PHE A 13 -25.04 27.98 -28.92
N GLY A 14 -24.43 28.14 -30.09
CA GLY A 14 -24.53 27.18 -31.19
C GLY A 14 -23.87 25.83 -30.91
N LYS A 15 -24.18 24.83 -31.76
CA LYS A 15 -23.63 23.46 -31.67
C LYS A 15 -22.11 23.40 -31.57
N PHE A 16 -21.40 24.34 -32.20
CA PHE A 16 -19.94 24.42 -32.12
C PHE A 16 -19.45 24.81 -30.72
N GLN A 17 -20.07 25.82 -30.10
CA GLN A 17 -19.74 26.24 -28.73
C GLN A 17 -20.05 25.12 -27.73
N ILE A 18 -21.17 24.41 -27.91
CA ILE A 18 -21.50 23.22 -27.10
C ILE A 18 -20.42 22.14 -27.25
N LYS A 19 -19.99 21.81 -28.47
CA LYS A 19 -18.90 20.84 -28.70
C LYS A 19 -17.59 21.27 -28.03
N LEU A 20 -17.24 22.56 -28.12
CA LEU A 20 -16.06 23.13 -27.47
C LEU A 20 -16.12 22.99 -25.95
N VAL A 21 -17.27 23.30 -25.35
CA VAL A 21 -17.50 23.14 -23.91
C VAL A 21 -17.37 21.67 -23.51
N LEU A 22 -17.94 20.73 -24.27
CA LEU A 22 -17.82 19.30 -23.99
C LEU A 22 -16.37 18.81 -24.03
N ILE A 23 -15.60 19.20 -25.05
CA ILE A 23 -14.17 18.88 -25.15
C ILE A 23 -13.40 19.48 -23.97
N GLN A 24 -13.71 20.72 -23.60
CA GLN A 24 -13.08 21.41 -22.50
C GLN A 24 -13.39 20.75 -21.14
N ILE A 25 -14.61 20.25 -20.95
CA ILE A 25 -15.01 19.49 -19.76
C ILE A 25 -14.25 18.18 -19.69
N LEU A 26 -14.19 17.41 -20.78
CA LEU A 26 -13.43 16.15 -20.83
C LEU A 26 -11.98 16.36 -20.42
N SER A 27 -11.30 17.35 -21.04
CA SER A 27 -9.92 17.70 -20.69
C SER A 27 -9.76 18.09 -19.22
N ARG A 28 -10.74 18.81 -18.64
CA ARG A 28 -10.69 19.24 -17.23
C ARG A 28 -10.96 18.12 -16.24
N ILE A 29 -11.76 17.11 -16.60
CA ILE A 29 -12.04 15.95 -15.73
C ILE A 29 -10.85 14.98 -15.71
N THR A 30 -10.12 14.85 -16.82
CA THR A 30 -8.95 13.95 -16.90
C THR A 30 -7.87 14.30 -15.87
N LEU A 31 -7.62 15.58 -15.61
CA LEU A 31 -6.58 16.03 -14.67
C LEU A 31 -6.80 15.53 -13.23
N PRO A 32 -7.94 15.79 -12.55
CA PRO A 32 -8.19 15.28 -11.20
C PRO A 32 -8.25 13.75 -11.17
N CYS A 33 -8.71 13.08 -12.22
CA CYS A 33 -8.67 11.62 -12.29
C CYS A 33 -7.23 11.09 -12.24
N HIS A 34 -6.28 11.71 -12.95
CA HIS A 34 -4.87 11.33 -12.86
C HIS A 34 -4.26 11.59 -11.49
N PHE A 35 -4.60 12.71 -10.83
CA PHE A 35 -4.16 12.96 -9.46
C PHE A 35 -4.71 11.92 -8.48
N LEU A 36 -5.99 11.55 -8.62
CA LEU A 36 -6.61 10.54 -7.78
C LEU A 36 -5.95 9.16 -7.99
N LEU A 37 -5.66 8.78 -9.23
CA LEU A 37 -5.00 7.51 -9.57
C LEU A 37 -3.67 7.33 -8.81
N ASN A 38 -2.91 8.41 -8.62
CA ASN A 38 -1.64 8.36 -7.88
C ASN A 38 -1.82 7.90 -6.42
N ASN A 39 -2.94 8.21 -5.78
CA ASN A 39 -3.20 7.74 -4.40
C ASN A 39 -3.29 6.21 -4.34
N PHE A 40 -3.88 5.59 -5.37
CA PHE A 40 -3.98 4.13 -5.45
C PHE A 40 -2.67 3.48 -5.88
N MET A 41 -1.92 4.12 -6.80
CA MET A 41 -0.62 3.58 -7.23
C MET A 41 0.45 3.67 -6.13
N ALA A 42 0.42 4.71 -5.31
CA ALA A 42 1.37 4.92 -4.21
C ALA A 42 0.91 4.32 -2.87
N ALA A 43 -0.22 3.61 -2.84
CA ALA A 43 -0.68 2.94 -1.63
C ALA A 43 0.35 1.89 -1.20
N VAL A 44 0.59 1.78 0.11
CA VAL A 44 1.42 0.73 0.69
C VAL A 44 0.47 -0.31 1.30
N PRO A 45 0.35 -1.52 0.71
CA PRO A 45 -0.49 -2.56 1.30
C PRO A 45 0.08 -3.04 2.64
N SER A 46 -0.75 -3.69 3.44
CA SER A 46 -0.30 -4.35 4.67
C SER A 46 0.82 -5.32 4.33
N HIS A 47 1.90 -5.29 5.10
CA HIS A 47 3.08 -6.08 4.86
C HIS A 47 3.80 -6.43 6.15
N HIS A 48 4.63 -7.45 6.07
CA HIS A 48 5.47 -7.92 7.17
C HIS A 48 6.86 -8.25 6.64
N CYS A 49 7.86 -8.33 7.53
CA CYS A 49 9.21 -8.72 7.14
C CYS A 49 9.23 -10.13 6.54
N ASP A 50 10.03 -10.36 5.50
CA ASP A 50 10.28 -11.71 5.02
C ASP A 50 11.16 -12.49 6.01
N ILE A 51 10.61 -13.56 6.58
CA ILE A 51 11.30 -14.45 7.52
C ILE A 51 11.77 -15.76 6.87
N SER A 52 11.63 -15.92 5.55
CA SER A 52 12.04 -17.12 4.81
C SER A 52 13.53 -17.44 4.97
N ALA A 53 14.39 -16.42 5.10
CA ALA A 53 15.81 -16.61 5.31
C ALA A 53 16.16 -17.27 6.65
N LEU A 54 15.37 -17.01 7.69
CA LEU A 54 15.51 -17.64 9.01
C LEU A 54 15.02 -19.10 8.96
N ASP A 55 14.06 -19.41 8.09
CA ASP A 55 13.56 -20.77 7.87
C ASP A 55 14.60 -21.67 7.17
N ASN A 56 15.33 -21.12 6.19
CA ASN A 56 16.41 -21.82 5.50
C ASN A 56 17.58 -22.22 6.42
N GLY A 57 17.71 -21.56 7.58
CA GLY A 57 18.70 -21.88 8.61
C GLY A 57 18.25 -22.93 9.62
N ASP A 58 17.09 -23.57 9.42
CA ASP A 58 16.44 -24.49 10.38
C ASP A 58 16.14 -23.83 11.74
N LEU A 59 16.12 -22.49 11.77
CA LEU A 59 16.02 -21.71 13.01
C LEU A 59 14.61 -21.71 13.59
N PHE A 60 13.60 -22.03 12.78
CA PHE A 60 12.20 -22.18 13.18
C PHE A 60 11.76 -23.63 13.39
N GLY A 61 12.58 -24.62 13.00
CA GLY A 61 12.22 -26.03 13.05
C GLY A 61 10.85 -26.34 12.39
N ASN A 62 10.10 -27.28 12.98
CA ASN A 62 8.80 -27.74 12.48
C ASN A 62 7.60 -26.88 12.97
N LEU A 63 7.75 -25.56 12.96
CA LEU A 63 6.67 -24.63 13.30
C LEU A 63 5.74 -24.37 12.09
N THR A 64 4.47 -24.09 12.37
CA THR A 64 3.54 -23.60 11.32
C THR A 64 3.86 -22.16 10.94
N LEU A 65 3.38 -21.70 9.78
CA LEU A 65 3.63 -20.34 9.30
C LEU A 65 3.17 -19.26 10.30
N ASP A 66 1.99 -19.43 10.91
CA ASP A 66 1.48 -18.50 11.91
C ASP A 66 2.36 -18.44 13.17
N GLN A 67 2.90 -19.59 13.58
CA GLN A 67 3.82 -19.67 14.71
C GLN A 67 5.18 -19.03 14.39
N LYS A 68 5.68 -19.23 13.16
CA LYS A 68 6.89 -18.58 12.66
C LYS A 68 6.75 -17.05 12.69
N LEU A 69 5.61 -16.53 12.24
CA LEU A 69 5.32 -15.09 12.29
C LEU A 69 5.26 -14.56 13.73
N ALA A 70 4.57 -15.26 14.63
CA ALA A 70 4.44 -14.85 16.03
C ALA A 70 5.79 -14.81 16.78
N VAL A 71 6.74 -15.65 16.38
CA VAL A 71 8.07 -15.78 16.99
C VAL A 71 9.09 -14.88 16.30
N GLY A 72 8.91 -14.59 15.01
CA GLY A 72 9.85 -13.82 14.19
C GLY A 72 9.53 -12.33 14.12
N ILE A 73 8.28 -11.93 14.35
CA ILE A 73 7.82 -10.55 14.15
C ILE A 73 7.11 -10.05 15.42
N PRO A 74 7.52 -8.89 15.97
CA PRO A 74 6.84 -8.30 17.12
C PRO A 74 5.41 -7.88 16.76
N ALA A 75 4.48 -8.07 17.70
CA ALA A 75 3.16 -7.48 17.61
C ALA A 75 3.19 -6.01 18.06
N GLU A 76 2.52 -5.14 17.31
CA GLU A 76 2.25 -3.75 17.64
C GLU A 76 1.20 -3.67 18.78
N GLN A 77 1.00 -2.49 19.35
CA GLN A 77 0.02 -2.29 20.44
C GLN A 77 -1.41 -2.67 20.05
N ASP A 78 -1.73 -2.57 18.77
CA ASP A 78 -3.03 -2.89 18.19
C ASP A 78 -3.21 -4.40 17.91
N GLY A 79 -2.21 -5.24 18.24
CA GLY A 79 -2.23 -6.69 18.03
C GLY A 79 -1.89 -7.12 16.60
N THR A 80 -1.64 -6.18 15.69
CA THR A 80 -1.13 -6.46 14.34
C THR A 80 0.36 -6.73 14.36
N LEU A 81 0.86 -7.54 13.42
CA LEU A 81 2.29 -7.74 13.23
C LEU A 81 2.96 -6.44 12.78
N SER A 82 4.15 -6.14 13.31
CA SER A 82 4.90 -4.95 12.89
C SER A 82 5.37 -5.09 11.44
N SER A 83 5.18 -4.03 10.65
CA SER A 83 5.51 -4.05 9.22
C SER A 83 6.99 -3.82 8.92
N CYS A 84 7.71 -3.12 9.81
CA CYS A 84 9.07 -2.66 9.56
C CYS A 84 10.13 -3.32 10.45
N GLN A 85 9.70 -4.05 11.48
CA GLN A 85 10.59 -4.61 12.49
C GLN A 85 10.42 -6.13 12.58
N MET A 86 11.53 -6.82 12.83
CA MET A 86 11.56 -8.25 13.13
C MET A 86 12.46 -8.49 14.34
N PHE A 87 12.30 -9.64 15.00
CA PHE A 87 13.24 -10.06 16.03
C PHE A 87 14.57 -10.47 15.40
N SER A 88 15.68 -10.07 16.03
CA SER A 88 17.02 -10.50 15.62
C SER A 88 17.22 -12.02 15.77
N VAL A 89 16.55 -12.63 16.75
CA VAL A 89 16.54 -14.06 17.03
C VAL A 89 15.09 -14.48 17.32
N PRO A 90 14.60 -15.62 16.78
CA PRO A 90 13.27 -16.16 17.03
C PRO A 90 12.96 -16.27 18.53
N GLN A 91 11.89 -15.61 18.96
CA GLN A 91 11.48 -15.54 20.36
C GLN A 91 10.43 -16.61 20.70
N TYR A 92 10.87 -17.85 20.91
CA TYR A 92 9.99 -19.00 21.16
C TYR A 92 9.12 -18.86 22.41
N GLN A 93 9.51 -17.99 23.34
CA GLN A 93 8.76 -17.66 24.56
C GLN A 93 7.33 -17.19 24.28
N TYR A 94 7.10 -16.51 23.14
CA TYR A 94 5.78 -16.02 22.75
C TYR A 94 4.80 -17.16 22.38
N LEU A 95 5.28 -18.35 22.01
CA LEU A 95 4.42 -19.51 21.77
C LEU A 95 3.88 -20.11 23.07
N SER A 96 4.61 -19.93 24.18
CA SER A 96 4.28 -20.53 25.48
C SER A 96 3.51 -19.57 26.40
N GLY A 97 3.18 -18.35 25.93
CA GLY A 97 2.50 -17.33 26.73
C GLY A 97 3.36 -16.73 27.85
N SER A 98 4.68 -16.95 27.79
CA SER A 98 5.65 -16.40 28.72
C SER A 98 6.10 -15.03 28.22
N ASN A 99 5.59 -13.95 28.81
CA ASN A 99 6.16 -12.61 28.66
C ASN A 99 7.43 -12.51 29.51
N SER A 100 8.48 -13.25 29.14
CA SER A 100 9.81 -13.00 29.68
C SER A 100 10.27 -11.66 29.12
N SER A 101 10.49 -10.71 30.02
CA SER A 101 11.12 -9.42 29.78
C SER A 101 12.62 -9.57 29.51
N GLU A 102 13.00 -10.54 28.67
CA GLU A 102 14.30 -10.47 28.01
C GLU A 102 14.15 -9.39 26.93
N ASP A 103 15.10 -8.46 26.87
CA ASP A 103 15.13 -7.40 25.86
C ASP A 103 15.16 -8.04 24.47
N ALA A 104 13.97 -8.25 23.91
CA ALA A 104 13.81 -8.82 22.58
C ALA A 104 14.32 -7.78 21.59
N PHE A 105 15.58 -7.92 21.18
CA PHE A 105 16.22 -7.00 20.26
C PHE A 105 15.51 -7.05 18.90
N THR A 106 14.70 -6.03 18.63
CA THR A 106 14.09 -5.81 17.33
C THR A 106 15.08 -5.10 16.41
N VAL A 107 15.07 -5.50 15.15
CA VAL A 107 15.89 -4.91 14.08
C VAL A 107 14.99 -4.61 12.89
N GLN A 108 15.40 -3.71 12.00
CA GLN A 108 14.69 -3.53 10.74
C GLN A 108 14.73 -4.80 9.89
N CYS A 109 13.68 -5.01 9.07
CA CYS A 109 13.60 -6.13 8.13
C CYS A 109 14.88 -6.18 7.27
N ARG A 110 15.61 -7.31 7.32
CA ARG A 110 16.86 -7.47 6.55
C ARG A 110 16.66 -8.13 5.20
N ASN A 111 15.60 -8.92 5.07
CA ASN A 111 15.37 -9.80 3.93
C ASN A 111 14.23 -9.31 3.03
N GLY A 112 13.88 -8.03 3.14
CA GLY A 112 12.76 -7.43 2.42
C GLY A 112 11.42 -7.67 3.12
N TRP A 113 10.35 -7.52 2.34
CA TRP A 113 8.98 -7.51 2.82
C TRP A 113 8.08 -8.41 1.99
N VAL A 114 7.11 -9.03 2.66
CA VAL A 114 6.02 -9.77 2.04
C VAL A 114 4.74 -8.94 2.20
N TYR A 115 4.16 -8.57 1.06
CA TYR A 115 2.95 -7.74 1.00
C TYR A 115 1.70 -8.61 0.85
N ASP A 116 0.61 -8.19 1.49
CA ASP A 116 -0.72 -8.75 1.28
C ASP A 116 -1.35 -8.20 0.00
N ASN A 117 -1.63 -9.11 -0.93
CA ASN A 117 -2.21 -8.79 -2.23
C ASN A 117 -3.76 -8.84 -2.25
N SER A 118 -4.41 -8.92 -1.08
CA SER A 118 -5.87 -8.95 -0.95
C SER A 118 -6.56 -7.70 -1.50
N THR A 119 -5.97 -6.53 -1.26
CA THR A 119 -6.55 -5.22 -1.62
C THR A 119 -5.96 -4.66 -2.91
N PHE A 120 -4.63 -4.72 -3.05
CA PHE A 120 -3.90 -4.25 -4.23
C PHE A 120 -3.04 -5.37 -4.77
N LYS A 121 -3.12 -5.66 -6.08
CA LYS A 121 -2.25 -6.67 -6.70
C LYS A 121 -0.81 -6.21 -6.87
N SER A 122 -0.63 -4.93 -7.18
CA SER A 122 0.67 -4.29 -7.36
C SER A 122 0.49 -2.79 -7.15
N THR A 123 1.48 -2.19 -6.52
CA THR A 123 1.63 -0.77 -6.22
C THR A 123 3.08 -0.38 -6.46
N VAL A 124 3.36 0.92 -6.55
CA VAL A 124 4.74 1.40 -6.67
C VAL A 124 5.60 0.89 -5.51
N ALA A 125 5.04 0.81 -4.30
CA ALA A 125 5.73 0.28 -3.13
C ALA A 125 6.14 -1.19 -3.29
N THR A 126 5.21 -2.04 -3.75
CA THR A 126 5.50 -3.47 -3.96
C THR A 126 6.54 -3.68 -5.05
N GLU A 127 6.46 -2.95 -6.16
CA GLU A 127 7.40 -3.10 -7.28
C GLU A 127 8.82 -2.62 -6.93
N VAL A 128 8.95 -1.45 -6.30
CA VAL A 128 10.26 -0.86 -5.99
C VAL A 128 10.97 -1.63 -4.88
N SER A 129 10.24 -2.18 -3.92
CA SER A 129 10.83 -2.95 -2.82
C SER A 129 11.42 -4.31 -3.26
N VAL A 130 11.01 -4.84 -4.41
CA VAL A 130 11.58 -6.04 -5.03
C VAL A 130 12.90 -5.74 -5.77
N ILE A 131 13.20 -4.46 -6.01
CA ILE A 131 14.46 -4.01 -6.61
C ILE A 131 15.48 -3.85 -5.48
N HIS A 132 16.12 -4.95 -5.08
CA HIS A 132 17.34 -4.96 -4.27
C HIS A 132 18.35 -5.94 -4.84
#